data_AF-A0A7X4B3A5-F1
#
_entry.id   AF-A0A7X4B3A5-F1
#
_cell.length_a   1.000
_cell.length_b   1.000
_cell.length_c   1.000
_cell.angle_alpha   90.00
_cell.angle_beta   90.00
_cell.angle_gamma   90.00
#
_symmetry.space_group_name_H-M   'P 1'
#
loop_
_entity.id
_entity.type
_entity.pdbx_description
1 polymer ?
#
loop_
_entity_poly.entity_id
_entity_poly.type
_entity_poly.pdbx_seq_one_letter_code
_entity_poly.pdbx_strand_id
1 'polypeptide(L)'
;MILYQIPLFDEPDPLLKLPSTQSIKYAGSKLKLIPQILQLAQKVNAKTILDGFSGTTRVSQAFAKLGYNVVCNDISLWSKVLGTCYLLNTKPRSEYQPLIDHLNALPPIDCWFTEHYGGHTNDGSAMQKDGLKKPWQLHNTRKLDAIRQEIEILNLSVVEKAVALTSLMLALDRVDNTLGHFSSYLRQWAPRSYKELVLEVPEVFTSTGHHEVHQSDIFELVSEVSPDIAYFDPPYGSNNEKMPPSRVRYAAYYHLWKSLILYDTPKLFGKAKRREDSSDTSSASVFEEFRRNGDGRFIAVEAIEKLIRMTQARWILLSYSSGGRATAADLNDVMQSNGKLLAVTEMDYKRNVMGSMKWSHEWTPSTAKPNQEFLFLLEKE
;
A
#
# COMPACT_ATOMS: atom_id res chain seq x y z
N MET A 1 16.06 -34.00 -1.03
CA MET A 1 15.00 -33.71 -0.05
C MET A 1 13.75 -33.37 -0.84
N ILE A 2 12.67 -34.13 -0.67
CA ILE A 2 11.45 -34.00 -1.47
C ILE A 2 10.80 -32.66 -1.14
N LEU A 3 10.94 -31.68 -2.04
CA LEU A 3 10.05 -30.52 -2.10
C LEU A 3 8.65 -31.09 -2.28
N TYR A 4 7.81 -31.01 -1.25
CA TYR A 4 6.37 -31.18 -1.46
C TYR A 4 5.92 -30.00 -2.31
N GLN A 5 5.90 -30.18 -3.64
CA GLN A 5 5.04 -29.41 -4.53
C GLN A 5 3.62 -29.73 -4.10
N ILE A 6 3.05 -28.88 -3.26
CA ILE A 6 1.61 -28.90 -3.02
C ILE A 6 0.99 -28.48 -4.36
N PRO A 7 0.13 -29.31 -4.97
CA PRO A 7 -0.52 -28.93 -6.22
C PRO A 7 -1.28 -27.61 -6.02
N LEU A 8 -1.15 -26.72 -7.01
CA LEU A 8 -2.07 -25.59 -7.19
C LEU A 8 -3.50 -26.16 -7.11
N PHE A 9 -4.39 -25.44 -6.42
CA PHE A 9 -5.80 -25.81 -6.18
C PHE A 9 -6.05 -26.79 -5.02
N ASP A 10 -5.71 -26.42 -3.79
CA ASP A 10 -6.81 -26.42 -2.83
C ASP A 10 -7.59 -25.14 -3.14
N GLU A 11 -8.80 -25.27 -3.70
CA GLU A 11 -9.72 -24.13 -3.70
C GLU A 11 -9.80 -23.61 -2.27
N PRO A 12 -9.90 -22.28 -2.06
CA PRO A 12 -10.20 -21.77 -0.73
C PRO A 12 -11.33 -22.59 -0.15
N ASP A 13 -11.14 -23.05 1.10
CA ASP A 13 -12.17 -23.79 1.83
C ASP A 13 -13.52 -23.16 1.45
N PRO A 14 -14.42 -23.91 0.80
CA PRO A 14 -15.64 -23.33 0.26
C PRO A 14 -16.50 -22.66 1.35
N LEU A 15 -16.19 -22.89 2.62
CA LEU A 15 -16.76 -22.23 3.80
C LEU A 15 -16.06 -20.92 4.21
N LEU A 16 -14.86 -20.62 3.70
CA LEU A 16 -14.13 -19.37 3.97
C LEU A 16 -14.81 -18.21 3.23
N LYS A 17 -15.78 -17.58 3.91
CA LYS A 17 -16.38 -16.33 3.45
C LYS A 17 -15.32 -15.23 3.43
N LEU A 18 -14.74 -14.98 2.26
CA LEU A 18 -13.76 -13.92 2.07
C LEU A 18 -14.43 -12.55 2.31
N PRO A 19 -13.98 -11.78 3.31
CA PRO A 19 -14.54 -10.47 3.55
C PRO A 19 -14.17 -9.51 2.42
N SER A 20 -15.11 -8.64 2.02
CA SER A 20 -14.78 -7.54 1.13
C SER A 20 -13.82 -6.56 1.81
N THR A 21 -12.97 -5.91 1.04
CA THR A 21 -12.04 -4.87 1.53
C THR A 21 -12.06 -3.68 0.59
N GLN A 22 -11.83 -2.47 1.10
CA GLN A 22 -11.86 -1.24 0.32
C GLN A 22 -10.59 -0.43 0.56
N SER A 23 -9.99 0.06 -0.52
CA SER A 23 -8.89 1.03 -0.47
C SER A 23 -8.59 1.60 -1.86
N ILE A 24 -7.71 2.60 -1.89
CA ILE A 24 -7.16 3.24 -3.08
C ILE A 24 -6.32 2.27 -3.95
N LYS A 25 -6.03 2.65 -5.20
CA LYS A 25 -5.03 1.95 -6.03
C LYS A 25 -3.66 1.95 -5.35
N TYR A 26 -3.00 0.80 -5.42
CA TYR A 26 -1.72 0.57 -4.77
C TYR A 26 -0.93 -0.50 -5.51
N ALA A 27 0.26 -0.13 -5.99
CA ALA A 27 1.28 -1.06 -6.45
C ALA A 27 1.59 -2.09 -5.37
N GLY A 28 1.64 -3.37 -5.73
CA GLY A 28 1.88 -4.43 -4.75
C GLY A 28 0.67 -4.78 -3.86
N SER A 29 -0.51 -4.21 -4.10
CA SER A 29 -1.73 -4.58 -3.36
C SER A 29 -1.97 -6.08 -3.31
N LYS A 30 -2.12 -6.60 -2.09
CA LYS A 30 -2.32 -8.02 -1.79
C LYS A 30 -3.76 -8.50 -1.89
N LEU A 31 -4.66 -7.70 -2.47
CA LEU A 31 -6.08 -8.05 -2.64
C LEU A 31 -6.29 -9.47 -3.20
N LYS A 32 -5.51 -9.87 -4.22
CA LYS A 32 -5.61 -11.20 -4.84
C LYS A 32 -4.97 -12.33 -4.00
N LEU A 33 -4.10 -12.00 -3.04
CA LEU A 33 -3.42 -12.95 -2.16
C LEU A 33 -4.10 -13.12 -0.80
N ILE A 34 -5.09 -12.29 -0.47
CA ILE A 34 -5.86 -12.39 0.79
C ILE A 34 -6.35 -13.82 1.05
N PRO A 35 -6.94 -14.57 0.08
CA PRO A 35 -7.41 -15.92 0.35
C PRO A 35 -6.31 -16.86 0.86
N GLN A 36 -5.14 -16.84 0.23
CA GLN A 36 -4.00 -17.69 0.60
C GLN A 36 -3.35 -17.24 1.90
N ILE A 37 -3.25 -15.94 2.13
CA ILE A 37 -2.77 -15.37 3.40
C ILE A 37 -3.66 -15.86 4.57
N LEU A 38 -4.98 -15.80 4.40
CA LEU A 38 -5.94 -16.25 5.40
C LEU A 38 -5.86 -17.77 5.61
N GLN A 39 -5.79 -18.57 4.54
CA GLN A 39 -5.62 -20.02 4.65
C GLN A 39 -4.36 -20.41 5.43
N LEU A 40 -3.23 -19.76 5.14
CA LEU A 40 -1.98 -20.03 5.86
C LEU A 40 -2.08 -19.63 7.33
N ALA A 41 -2.72 -18.50 7.63
CA ALA A 41 -2.98 -18.08 9.01
C ALA A 41 -3.94 -19.03 9.75
N GLN A 42 -4.89 -19.68 9.06
CA GLN A 42 -5.79 -20.68 9.66
C GLN A 42 -5.12 -22.02 9.99
N LYS A 43 -3.98 -22.34 9.35
CA LYS A 43 -3.19 -23.53 9.70
C LYS A 43 -2.61 -23.46 11.10
N VAL A 44 -2.55 -22.25 11.66
CA VAL A 44 -2.10 -22.00 13.02
C VAL A 44 -3.26 -21.47 13.84
N ASN A 45 -3.32 -21.81 15.13
CA ASN A 45 -4.41 -21.38 16.01
C ASN A 45 -4.18 -19.94 16.52
N ALA A 46 -3.85 -19.02 15.61
CA ALA A 46 -3.56 -17.62 15.92
C ALA A 46 -4.86 -16.82 16.12
N LYS A 47 -4.87 -15.91 17.09
CA LYS A 47 -5.98 -14.98 17.38
C LYS A 47 -5.58 -13.53 17.19
N THR A 48 -4.30 -13.23 17.39
CA THR A 48 -3.71 -11.90 17.24
C THR A 48 -2.74 -11.90 16.06
N ILE A 49 -2.82 -10.88 15.21
CA ILE A 49 -1.96 -10.72 14.04
C ILE A 49 -1.34 -9.33 14.00
N LEU A 50 -0.03 -9.27 13.72
CA LEU A 50 0.63 -8.06 13.25
C LEU A 50 0.63 -8.03 11.72
N ASP A 51 0.05 -6.99 11.13
CA ASP A 51 0.26 -6.61 9.73
C ASP A 51 1.33 -5.52 9.70
N GLY A 52 2.60 -5.91 9.54
CA GLY A 52 3.75 -5.03 9.78
C GLY A 52 3.99 -3.97 8.70
N PHE A 53 3.45 -4.20 7.50
CA PHE A 53 3.58 -3.33 6.32
C PHE A 53 2.21 -3.19 5.64
N SER A 54 1.24 -2.71 6.41
CA SER A 54 -0.17 -2.78 6.07
C SER A 54 -0.53 -2.03 4.78
N GLY A 55 0.24 -1.02 4.37
CA GLY A 55 0.03 -0.26 3.15
C GLY A 55 -1.40 0.27 3.04
N THR A 56 -2.21 -0.33 2.16
CA THR A 56 -3.62 0.06 1.98
C THR A 56 -4.59 -0.56 2.99
N THR A 57 -4.10 -1.32 3.97
CA THR A 57 -4.82 -2.00 5.04
C THR A 57 -5.75 -3.14 4.60
N ARG A 58 -5.67 -3.59 3.34
CA ARG A 58 -6.57 -4.64 2.85
C ARG A 58 -6.42 -5.97 3.61
N VAL A 59 -5.18 -6.35 3.95
CA VAL A 59 -4.93 -7.58 4.74
C VAL A 59 -5.45 -7.40 6.16
N SER A 60 -5.07 -6.31 6.84
CA SER A 60 -5.62 -5.92 8.14
C SER A 60 -7.16 -5.93 8.21
N GLN A 61 -7.85 -5.32 7.22
CA GLN A 61 -9.31 -5.31 7.14
C GLN A 61 -9.90 -6.73 7.06
N ALA A 62 -9.27 -7.62 6.28
CA ALA A 62 -9.75 -8.98 6.13
C ALA A 62 -9.64 -9.76 7.44
N PHE A 63 -8.50 -9.68 8.13
CA PHE A 63 -8.33 -10.32 9.43
C PHE A 63 -9.28 -9.78 10.50
N ALA A 64 -9.45 -8.47 10.58
CA ALA A 64 -10.37 -7.85 11.53
C ALA A 64 -11.82 -8.31 11.32
N LYS A 65 -12.28 -8.35 10.06
CA LYS A 65 -13.63 -8.84 9.72
C LYS A 65 -13.84 -10.33 10.01
N LEU A 66 -12.77 -11.10 10.17
CA LEU A 66 -12.79 -12.51 10.55
C LEU A 66 -12.60 -12.74 12.06
N GLY A 67 -12.59 -11.66 12.86
CA GLY A 67 -12.56 -11.73 14.31
C GLY A 67 -11.17 -11.82 14.94
N TYR A 68 -10.10 -11.59 14.18
CA TYR A 68 -8.75 -11.48 14.72
C TYR A 68 -8.57 -10.13 15.43
N ASN A 69 -7.74 -10.11 16.47
CA ASN A 69 -7.16 -8.87 17.00
C ASN A 69 -6.02 -8.46 16.07
N VAL A 70 -6.02 -7.23 15.58
CA VAL A 70 -5.09 -6.79 14.52
C VAL A 70 -4.25 -5.63 15.03
N VAL A 71 -2.93 -5.82 15.02
CA VAL A 71 -1.96 -4.74 15.12
C VAL A 71 -1.59 -4.33 13.70
N CYS A 72 -2.07 -3.18 13.25
CA CYS A 72 -1.84 -2.65 11.91
C CYS A 72 -0.72 -1.62 11.95
N ASN A 73 0.34 -1.80 11.17
CA ASN A 73 1.47 -0.87 11.12
C ASN A 73 1.87 -0.54 9.69
N ASP A 74 2.33 0.70 9.47
CA ASP A 74 3.11 1.08 8.30
C ASP A 74 3.89 2.35 8.63
N ILE A 75 5.04 2.55 7.98
CA ILE A 75 5.79 3.81 8.12
C ILE A 75 5.02 5.02 7.56
N SER A 76 4.08 4.77 6.64
CA SER A 76 3.31 5.80 5.95
C SER A 76 2.14 6.31 6.80
N LEU A 77 2.14 7.62 7.08
CA LEU A 77 1.03 8.27 7.80
C LEU A 77 -0.35 8.05 7.16
N TRP A 78 -0.44 8.03 5.82
CA TRP A 78 -1.71 7.80 5.12
C TRP A 78 -2.24 6.37 5.33
N SER A 79 -1.37 5.39 5.59
CA SER A 79 -1.77 4.04 5.95
C SER A 79 -2.40 4.00 7.34
N LYS A 80 -1.82 4.71 8.32
CA LYS A 80 -2.43 4.89 9.66
C LYS A 80 -3.82 5.52 9.59
N VAL A 81 -4.06 6.47 8.68
CA VAL A 81 -5.40 7.04 8.48
C VAL A 81 -6.39 5.99 7.97
N LEU A 82 -6.00 5.16 7.00
CA LEU A 82 -6.84 4.05 6.52
C LEU A 82 -7.10 3.04 7.65
N GLY A 83 -6.06 2.67 8.41
CA GLY A 83 -6.17 1.74 9.54
C GLY A 83 -7.11 2.28 10.61
N THR A 84 -7.00 3.56 10.95
CA THR A 84 -7.89 4.24 11.90
C THR A 84 -9.33 4.26 11.40
N CYS A 85 -9.54 4.58 10.12
CA CYS A 85 -10.87 4.62 9.50
C CYS A 85 -11.57 3.26 9.52
N TYR A 86 -10.85 2.16 9.24
CA TYR A 86 -11.46 0.85 9.08
C TYR A 86 -11.44 0.01 10.35
N LEU A 87 -10.32 -0.02 11.08
CA LEU A 87 -10.13 -0.92 12.22
C LEU A 87 -10.62 -0.33 13.54
N LEU A 88 -10.55 0.99 13.71
CA LEU A 88 -10.96 1.66 14.96
C LEU A 88 -12.38 2.23 14.88
N ASN A 89 -13.10 1.98 13.79
CA ASN A 89 -14.47 2.44 13.62
C ASN A 89 -15.45 1.65 14.49
N THR A 90 -16.30 2.38 15.21
CA THR A 90 -17.35 1.82 16.07
C THR A 90 -18.77 2.20 15.63
N LYS A 91 -18.90 3.02 14.57
CA LYS A 91 -20.19 3.55 14.09
C LYS A 91 -20.62 2.91 12.77
N PRO A 92 -21.92 2.75 12.51
CA PRO A 92 -22.41 2.34 11.19
C PRO A 92 -22.21 3.45 10.15
N ARG A 93 -22.18 3.08 8.87
CA ARG A 93 -21.99 4.01 7.73
C ARG A 93 -22.95 5.19 7.75
N SER A 94 -24.21 4.99 8.14
CA SER A 94 -25.25 6.01 8.13
C SER A 94 -24.92 7.22 9.02
N GLU A 95 -24.14 7.03 10.08
CA GLU A 95 -23.76 8.13 10.98
C GLU A 95 -22.76 9.10 10.34
N TYR A 96 -22.01 8.66 9.34
CA TYR A 96 -21.06 9.52 8.62
C TYR A 96 -21.69 10.21 7.42
N GLN A 97 -22.90 9.83 7.02
CA GLN A 97 -23.55 10.38 5.83
C GLN A 97 -23.73 11.92 5.92
N PRO A 98 -24.21 12.51 7.04
CA PRO A 98 -24.34 13.96 7.15
C PRO A 98 -23.01 14.71 6.99
N LEU A 99 -21.92 14.15 7.52
CA LEU A 99 -20.57 14.71 7.36
C LEU A 99 -20.14 14.68 5.88
N ILE A 100 -20.33 13.56 5.20
CA ILE A 100 -19.96 13.42 3.80
C ILE A 100 -20.81 14.32 2.90
N ASP A 101 -22.10 14.44 3.18
CA ASP A 101 -23.01 15.33 2.44
C ASP A 101 -22.61 16.80 2.59
N HIS A 102 -22.27 17.21 3.82
CA HIS A 102 -21.74 18.56 4.09
C HIS A 102 -20.48 18.85 3.27
N LEU A 103 -19.48 17.97 3.30
CA LEU A 103 -18.25 18.13 2.54
C LEU A 103 -18.50 18.18 1.02
N ASN A 104 -19.44 17.34 0.52
CA ASN A 104 -19.87 17.36 -0.88
C ASN A 104 -20.63 18.64 -1.27
N ALA A 105 -21.26 19.36 -0.33
CA ALA A 105 -21.98 20.60 -0.60
C ALA A 105 -21.08 21.85 -0.66
N LEU A 106 -19.83 21.78 -0.18
CA LEU A 106 -18.93 22.94 -0.13
C LEU A 106 -18.69 23.60 -1.50
N PRO A 107 -18.71 24.94 -1.60
CA PRO A 107 -18.29 25.63 -2.81
C PRO A 107 -16.78 25.39 -3.07
N PRO A 108 -16.36 25.21 -4.33
CA PRO A 108 -14.95 25.02 -4.67
C PRO A 108 -14.13 26.29 -4.43
N ILE A 109 -12.89 26.15 -3.98
CA ILE A 109 -11.95 27.26 -3.74
C ILE A 109 -10.58 26.95 -4.36
N ASP A 110 -9.75 27.97 -4.54
CA ASP A 110 -8.42 27.81 -5.11
C ASP A 110 -7.38 27.97 -3.98
N CYS A 111 -6.67 26.90 -3.65
CA CYS A 111 -5.55 26.92 -2.71
C CYS A 111 -4.37 26.10 -3.25
N TRP A 112 -3.56 25.54 -2.34
CA TRP A 112 -2.29 24.89 -2.66
C TRP A 112 -2.42 23.69 -3.62
N PHE A 113 -3.43 22.82 -3.45
CA PHE A 113 -3.57 21.68 -4.38
C PHE A 113 -3.97 22.13 -5.78
N THR A 114 -4.84 23.14 -5.87
CA THR A 114 -5.23 23.74 -7.15
C THR A 114 -4.05 24.36 -7.87
N GLU A 115 -3.23 25.15 -7.17
CA GLU A 115 -2.04 25.78 -7.74
C GLU A 115 -1.02 24.76 -8.25
N HIS A 116 -0.73 23.73 -7.46
CA HIS A 116 0.37 22.82 -7.77
C HIS A 116 -0.05 21.64 -8.65
N TYR A 117 -1.26 21.12 -8.47
CA TYR A 117 -1.72 19.86 -9.06
C TYR A 117 -2.99 19.96 -9.90
N GLY A 118 -3.64 21.13 -9.96
CA GLY A 118 -4.76 21.40 -10.86
C GLY A 118 -4.30 21.61 -12.30
N GLY A 119 -5.08 21.09 -13.26
CA GLY A 119 -4.82 21.26 -14.69
C GLY A 119 -6.08 21.55 -15.49
N HIS A 120 -5.96 22.41 -16.49
CA HIS A 120 -7.01 22.59 -17.50
C HIS A 120 -7.05 21.38 -18.44
N THR A 121 -8.20 21.18 -19.09
CA THR A 121 -8.45 20.05 -19.99
C THR A 121 -7.59 20.08 -21.26
N ASN A 122 -7.26 21.26 -21.78
CA ASN A 122 -6.40 21.51 -22.95
C ASN A 122 -6.64 20.52 -24.11
N ASP A 123 -7.89 20.45 -24.61
CA ASP A 123 -8.32 19.55 -25.69
C ASP A 123 -7.95 18.07 -25.44
N GLY A 124 -7.99 17.65 -24.17
CA GLY A 124 -7.67 16.29 -23.74
C GLY A 124 -6.27 16.12 -23.16
N SER A 125 -5.37 17.08 -23.36
CA SER A 125 -4.00 17.03 -22.83
C SER A 125 -3.93 17.44 -21.36
N ALA A 126 -3.27 16.62 -20.53
CA ALA A 126 -2.98 16.95 -19.14
C ALA A 126 -1.75 17.84 -18.97
N MET A 127 -1.01 18.10 -20.06
CA MET A 127 0.14 18.99 -20.07
C MET A 127 -0.32 20.46 -20.04
N GLN A 128 0.25 21.24 -19.13
CA GLN A 128 -0.09 22.65 -18.93
C GLN A 128 0.96 23.56 -19.60
N LYS A 129 0.74 24.88 -19.53
CA LYS A 129 1.63 25.90 -20.14
C LYS A 129 3.06 25.85 -19.59
N ASP A 130 3.24 25.37 -18.36
CA ASP A 130 4.55 25.14 -17.73
C ASP A 130 5.27 23.87 -18.25
N GLY A 131 4.67 23.14 -19.21
CA GLY A 131 5.21 21.89 -19.74
C GLY A 131 5.03 20.69 -18.80
N LEU A 132 4.37 20.85 -17.66
CA LEU A 132 4.16 19.80 -16.67
C LEU A 132 2.78 19.16 -16.85
N LYS A 133 2.72 17.86 -16.55
CA LYS A 133 1.46 17.10 -16.50
C LYS A 133 0.84 17.27 -15.13
N LYS A 134 -0.49 17.17 -15.05
CA LYS A 134 -1.23 17.28 -13.79
C LYS A 134 -1.97 15.97 -13.46
N PRO A 135 -2.05 15.60 -12.17
CA PRO A 135 -2.75 14.40 -11.74
C PRO A 135 -4.27 14.56 -11.71
N TRP A 136 -4.79 15.78 -11.60
CA TRP A 136 -6.23 16.05 -11.52
C TRP A 136 -6.61 17.30 -12.33
N GLN A 137 -7.84 17.29 -12.83
CA GLN A 137 -8.41 18.47 -13.48
C GLN A 137 -8.76 19.55 -12.45
N LEU A 138 -8.79 20.80 -12.91
CA LEU A 138 -8.93 21.98 -12.07
C LEU A 138 -10.17 21.96 -11.18
N HIS A 139 -11.33 21.52 -11.69
CA HIS A 139 -12.56 21.45 -10.91
C HIS A 139 -12.43 20.50 -9.70
N ASN A 140 -11.74 19.38 -9.89
CA ASN A 140 -11.50 18.39 -8.83
C ASN A 140 -10.53 18.91 -7.76
N THR A 141 -9.46 19.63 -8.14
CA THR A 141 -8.53 20.17 -7.13
C THR A 141 -9.14 21.32 -6.33
N ARG A 142 -10.01 22.13 -6.95
CA ARG A 142 -10.70 23.20 -6.24
C ARG A 142 -11.69 22.67 -5.20
N LYS A 143 -12.36 21.56 -5.54
CA LYS A 143 -13.22 20.84 -4.60
C LYS A 143 -12.40 20.20 -3.47
N LEU A 144 -11.26 19.60 -3.80
CA LEU A 144 -10.29 19.09 -2.82
C LEU A 144 -9.84 20.18 -1.83
N ASP A 145 -9.41 21.34 -2.31
CA ASP A 145 -8.96 22.44 -1.45
C ASP A 145 -10.04 22.86 -0.45
N ALA A 146 -11.30 23.00 -0.93
CA ALA A 146 -12.44 23.35 -0.07
C ALA A 146 -12.68 22.29 1.02
N ILE A 147 -12.70 21.01 0.63
CA ILE A 147 -12.94 19.89 1.55
C ILE A 147 -11.82 19.79 2.58
N ARG A 148 -10.55 19.94 2.18
CA ARG A 148 -9.45 19.86 3.14
C ARG A 148 -9.44 21.01 4.11
N GLN A 149 -9.73 22.23 3.67
CA GLN A 149 -9.85 23.36 4.58
C GLN A 149 -10.97 23.10 5.59
N GLU A 150 -12.13 22.62 5.15
CA GLU A 150 -13.27 22.34 6.03
C GLU A 150 -12.94 21.24 7.06
N ILE A 151 -12.26 20.16 6.67
CA ILE A 151 -11.84 19.09 7.58
C ILE A 151 -10.94 19.60 8.73
N GLU A 152 -10.16 20.66 8.51
CA GLU A 152 -9.34 21.26 9.58
C GLU A 152 -10.14 22.20 10.50
N ILE A 153 -11.25 22.75 10.04
CA ILE A 153 -12.10 23.66 10.82
C ILE A 153 -13.10 22.88 11.68
N LEU A 154 -13.58 21.74 11.18
CA LEU A 154 -14.51 20.88 11.90
C LEU A 154 -13.83 20.24 13.13
N ASN A 155 -14.54 20.25 14.26
CA ASN A 155 -14.11 19.56 15.48
C ASN A 155 -14.46 18.07 15.41
N LEU A 156 -13.77 17.33 14.54
CA LEU A 156 -13.97 15.90 14.34
C LEU A 156 -13.17 15.06 15.35
N SER A 157 -13.75 13.96 15.82
CA SER A 157 -12.96 12.95 16.52
C SER A 157 -11.90 12.34 15.59
N VAL A 158 -10.90 11.66 16.16
CA VAL A 158 -9.82 11.01 15.40
C VAL A 158 -10.38 10.06 14.33
N VAL A 159 -11.41 9.28 14.65
CA VAL A 159 -12.04 8.34 13.72
C VAL A 159 -12.85 9.08 12.65
N GLU A 160 -13.65 10.09 13.01
CA GLU A 160 -14.41 10.90 12.04
C GLU A 160 -13.49 11.62 11.05
N LYS A 161 -12.38 12.19 11.52
CA LYS A 161 -11.36 12.79 10.65
C LYS A 161 -10.74 11.74 9.73
N ALA A 162 -10.43 10.56 10.24
CA ALA A 162 -9.90 9.46 9.43
C ALA A 162 -10.89 8.99 8.35
N VAL A 163 -12.19 8.93 8.68
CA VAL A 163 -13.28 8.61 7.74
C VAL A 163 -13.39 9.65 6.64
N ALA A 164 -13.40 10.95 6.98
CA ALA A 164 -13.47 12.04 6.01
C ALA A 164 -12.25 12.04 5.06
N LEU A 165 -11.03 11.88 5.61
CA LEU A 165 -9.80 11.83 4.83
C LEU A 165 -9.75 10.58 3.94
N THR A 166 -10.17 9.42 4.44
CA THR A 166 -10.26 8.19 3.64
C THR A 166 -11.27 8.34 2.50
N SER A 167 -12.43 8.93 2.76
CA SER A 167 -13.44 9.23 1.74
C SER A 167 -12.87 10.12 0.63
N LEU A 168 -12.16 11.18 1.00
CA LEU A 168 -11.50 12.08 0.06
C LEU A 168 -10.41 11.40 -0.76
N MET A 169 -9.57 10.55 -0.13
CA MET A 169 -8.57 9.74 -0.84
C MET A 169 -9.22 8.84 -1.89
N LEU A 170 -10.30 8.14 -1.54
CA LEU A 170 -11.04 7.28 -2.46
C LEU A 170 -11.66 8.08 -3.61
N ALA A 171 -12.25 9.25 -3.32
CA ALA A 171 -12.82 10.12 -4.34
C ALA A 171 -11.76 10.62 -5.33
N LEU A 172 -10.60 11.07 -4.84
CA LEU A 172 -9.47 11.50 -5.67
C LEU A 172 -8.89 10.38 -6.53
N ASP A 173 -8.77 9.17 -5.98
CA ASP A 173 -8.25 7.99 -6.68
C ASP A 173 -9.15 7.59 -7.88
N ARG A 174 -10.46 7.86 -7.77
CA ARG A 174 -11.45 7.62 -8.85
C ARG A 174 -11.36 8.63 -9.99
N VAL A 175 -10.84 9.83 -9.76
CA VAL A 175 -10.80 10.93 -10.76
C VAL A 175 -9.38 11.35 -11.13
N ASP A 176 -8.38 10.53 -10.81
CA ASP A 176 -6.98 10.81 -11.11
C ASP A 176 -6.59 10.52 -12.58
N ASN A 177 -5.44 11.07 -12.95
CA ASN A 177 -4.81 10.89 -14.25
C ASN A 177 -3.48 10.13 -14.15
N THR A 178 -3.48 9.01 -13.45
CA THR A 178 -2.27 8.20 -13.18
C THR A 178 -2.44 6.73 -13.60
N LEU A 179 -1.38 5.93 -13.43
CA LEU A 179 -1.43 4.46 -13.52
C LEU A 179 -1.52 3.78 -12.14
N GLY A 180 -1.93 4.51 -11.10
CA GLY A 180 -2.04 3.99 -9.73
C GLY A 180 -0.93 4.45 -8.78
N HIS A 181 -0.13 5.45 -9.17
CA HIS A 181 0.86 6.12 -8.32
C HIS A 181 1.16 7.55 -8.81
N PHE A 182 1.74 8.39 -7.96
CA PHE A 182 1.96 9.82 -8.22
C PHE A 182 3.39 10.23 -8.55
N SER A 183 4.25 9.27 -8.89
CA SER A 183 5.61 9.56 -9.39
C SER A 183 5.62 10.04 -10.85
N SER A 184 4.55 9.78 -11.59
CA SER A 184 4.34 10.26 -12.95
C SER A 184 2.85 10.23 -13.33
N TYR A 185 2.47 11.08 -14.28
CA TYR A 185 1.07 11.25 -14.73
C TYR A 185 0.93 10.97 -16.23
N LEU A 186 -0.27 10.61 -16.68
CA LEU A 186 -0.57 10.38 -18.09
C LEU A 186 -0.51 11.70 -18.88
N ARG A 187 -0.09 11.64 -20.15
CA ARG A 187 -0.03 12.83 -21.01
C ARG A 187 -1.43 13.30 -21.43
N GLN A 188 -2.31 12.37 -21.71
CA GLN A 188 -3.73 12.63 -22.00
C GLN A 188 -4.55 12.35 -20.74
N TRP A 189 -5.62 13.11 -20.54
CA TRP A 189 -6.56 12.86 -19.46
C TRP A 189 -7.23 11.50 -19.63
N ALA A 190 -7.13 10.65 -18.60
CA ALA A 190 -7.92 9.43 -18.54
C ALA A 190 -9.43 9.78 -18.50
N PRO A 191 -10.32 8.97 -19.10
CA PRO A 191 -11.75 9.24 -19.12
C PRO A 191 -12.36 9.51 -17.73
N ARG A 192 -11.84 8.84 -16.70
CA ARG A 192 -12.30 9.03 -15.31
C ARG A 192 -11.98 10.42 -14.73
N SER A 193 -10.98 11.12 -15.26
CA SER A 193 -10.54 12.43 -14.75
C SER A 193 -11.54 13.56 -15.03
N TYR A 194 -12.47 13.33 -15.97
CA TYR A 194 -13.55 14.26 -16.31
C TYR A 194 -14.75 14.16 -15.36
N LYS A 195 -14.80 13.14 -14.50
CA LYS A 195 -15.85 13.03 -13.50
C LYS A 195 -15.63 14.06 -12.40
N GLU A 196 -16.72 14.41 -11.72
CA GLU A 196 -16.69 15.23 -10.51
C GLU A 196 -16.12 14.44 -9.33
N LEU A 197 -15.38 15.13 -8.46
CA LEU A 197 -14.94 14.62 -7.18
C LEU A 197 -16.14 14.56 -6.24
N VAL A 198 -16.58 13.33 -5.95
CA VAL A 198 -17.69 13.05 -5.04
C VAL A 198 -17.22 12.10 -3.95
N LEU A 199 -17.33 12.55 -2.70
CA LEU A 199 -17.06 11.75 -1.52
C LEU A 199 -18.21 10.75 -1.30
N GLU A 200 -17.84 9.56 -0.86
CA GLU A 200 -18.77 8.53 -0.41
C GLU A 200 -18.31 8.06 0.96
N VAL A 201 -19.24 7.70 1.85
CA VAL A 201 -18.85 7.07 3.12
C VAL A 201 -18.02 5.82 2.80
N PRO A 202 -16.81 5.65 3.37
CA PRO A 202 -16.03 4.43 3.18
C PRO A 202 -16.80 3.19 3.64
N GLU A 203 -16.41 2.01 3.16
CA GLU A 203 -16.93 0.70 3.59
C GLU A 203 -16.46 0.31 5.00
N VAL A 204 -16.68 1.21 5.95
CA VAL A 204 -16.44 1.00 7.37
C VAL A 204 -17.28 -0.15 7.88
N PHE A 205 -16.72 -0.85 8.84
CA PHE A 205 -17.35 -1.95 9.56
C PHE A 205 -17.09 -1.74 11.05
N THR A 206 -17.86 -2.42 11.87
CA THR A 206 -17.58 -2.55 13.29
C THR A 206 -17.02 -3.94 13.55
N SER A 207 -16.07 -4.02 14.46
CA SER A 207 -15.47 -5.27 14.90
C SER A 207 -15.47 -5.30 16.42
N THR A 208 -15.63 -6.49 16.99
CA THR A 208 -15.50 -6.71 18.44
C THR A 208 -14.06 -6.99 18.87
N GLY A 209 -13.13 -7.14 17.91
CA GLY A 209 -11.71 -7.32 18.17
C GLY A 209 -11.04 -6.08 18.76
N HIS A 210 -9.98 -6.30 19.52
CA HIS A 210 -9.09 -5.24 20.00
C HIS A 210 -8.05 -4.96 18.93
N HIS A 211 -8.23 -3.86 18.21
CA HIS A 211 -7.34 -3.44 17.13
C HIS A 211 -6.44 -2.30 17.56
N GLU A 212 -5.21 -2.31 17.07
CA GLU A 212 -4.22 -1.25 17.26
C GLU A 212 -3.74 -0.75 15.90
N VAL A 213 -3.50 0.56 15.79
CA VAL A 213 -3.02 1.20 14.56
C VAL A 213 -1.80 2.05 14.87
N HIS A 214 -0.67 1.64 14.33
CA HIS A 214 0.64 2.23 14.54
C HIS A 214 1.17 2.89 13.27
N GLN A 215 2.06 3.86 13.46
CA GLN A 215 2.86 4.43 12.38
C GLN A 215 4.31 4.50 12.86
N SER A 216 4.98 3.36 12.83
CA SER A 216 6.33 3.20 13.39
C SER A 216 7.24 2.48 12.40
N ASP A 217 8.55 2.65 12.58
CA ASP A 217 9.50 1.75 11.92
C ASP A 217 9.26 0.33 12.43
N ILE A 218 9.27 -0.64 11.52
CA ILE A 218 8.95 -2.01 11.89
C ILE A 218 9.94 -2.59 12.89
N PHE A 219 11.22 -2.20 12.85
CA PHE A 219 12.23 -2.69 13.77
C PHE A 219 12.06 -2.14 15.20
N GLU A 220 11.36 -1.02 15.35
CA GLU A 220 10.96 -0.49 16.67
C GLU A 220 9.74 -1.25 17.18
N LEU A 221 8.70 -1.38 16.35
CA LEU A 221 7.42 -1.96 16.75
C LEU A 221 7.52 -3.44 17.12
N VAL A 222 8.28 -4.25 16.37
CA VAL A 222 8.31 -5.72 16.57
C VAL A 222 8.89 -6.16 17.91
N SER A 223 9.56 -5.26 18.64
CA SER A 223 10.00 -5.47 20.02
C SER A 223 8.98 -5.06 21.08
N GLU A 224 7.95 -4.30 20.70
CA GLU A 224 6.94 -3.75 21.62
C GLU A 224 5.63 -4.55 21.61
N VAL A 225 5.38 -5.33 20.54
CA VAL A 225 4.18 -6.14 20.39
C VAL A 225 4.51 -7.64 20.33
N SER A 226 3.61 -8.48 20.83
CA SER A 226 3.78 -9.94 20.84
C SER A 226 2.54 -10.65 20.30
N PRO A 227 2.25 -10.54 18.99
CA PRO A 227 1.12 -11.23 18.36
C PRO A 227 1.42 -12.74 18.23
N ASP A 228 0.37 -13.54 18.03
CA ASP A 228 0.53 -14.96 17.73
C ASP A 228 1.26 -15.15 16.38
N ILE A 229 0.84 -14.39 15.37
CA ILE A 229 1.41 -14.40 14.01
C ILE A 229 1.77 -13.00 13.54
N ALA A 230 2.89 -12.85 12.84
CA ALA A 230 3.27 -11.62 12.14
C ALA A 230 3.27 -11.82 10.63
N TYR A 231 2.47 -11.04 9.92
CA TYR A 231 2.45 -10.93 8.47
C TYR A 231 3.37 -9.80 8.01
N PHE A 232 4.29 -10.13 7.11
CA PHE A 232 5.23 -9.19 6.52
C PHE A 232 5.14 -9.19 5.01
N ASP A 233 4.98 -7.99 4.45
CA ASP A 233 5.09 -7.69 3.01
C ASP A 233 5.92 -6.41 2.79
N PRO A 234 7.22 -6.41 3.16
CA PRO A 234 8.07 -5.24 3.00
C PRO A 234 8.11 -4.73 1.55
N PRO A 235 8.39 -3.43 1.33
CA PRO A 235 8.55 -2.91 -0.01
C PRO A 235 9.77 -3.53 -0.69
N TYR A 236 9.55 -4.24 -1.80
CA TYR A 236 10.61 -4.87 -2.58
C TYR A 236 10.97 -3.98 -3.77
N GLY A 237 12.16 -3.40 -3.75
CA GLY A 237 12.68 -2.65 -4.89
C GLY A 237 12.73 -3.54 -6.15
N SER A 238 12.46 -2.97 -7.33
CA SER A 238 12.36 -3.76 -8.57
C SER A 238 13.68 -4.43 -8.98
N ASN A 239 13.65 -5.64 -9.54
CA ASN A 239 14.87 -6.35 -9.95
C ASN A 239 15.41 -5.98 -11.35
N ASN A 240 15.41 -4.70 -11.73
CA ASN A 240 16.06 -4.28 -12.98
C ASN A 240 17.58 -4.09 -12.76
N GLU A 241 18.36 -5.15 -12.93
CA GLU A 241 19.83 -5.13 -12.88
C GLU A 241 20.45 -4.19 -13.93
N LYS A 242 19.74 -3.94 -15.04
CA LYS A 242 20.23 -3.16 -16.19
C LYS A 242 19.90 -1.65 -16.15
N MET A 243 19.23 -1.16 -15.11
CA MET A 243 18.91 0.28 -15.00
C MET A 243 19.71 0.94 -13.88
N PRO A 244 20.45 2.05 -14.15
CA PRO A 244 21.07 2.85 -13.12
C PRO A 244 20.03 3.41 -12.13
N PRO A 245 20.45 3.80 -10.91
CA PRO A 245 19.61 3.96 -9.72
C PRO A 245 18.68 5.19 -9.70
N SER A 246 18.13 5.64 -10.84
CA SER A 246 17.04 6.63 -10.88
C SER A 246 15.70 6.05 -10.43
N ARG A 247 15.73 5.25 -9.36
CA ARG A 247 14.61 4.44 -8.88
C ARG A 247 13.79 5.24 -7.89
N VAL A 248 12.62 5.66 -8.33
CA VAL A 248 11.55 6.15 -7.46
C VAL A 248 11.27 5.07 -6.41
N ARG A 249 11.65 5.33 -5.16
CA ARG A 249 11.33 4.45 -4.02
C ARG A 249 9.85 4.49 -3.67
N TYR A 250 9.41 3.51 -2.88
CA TYR A 250 8.00 3.33 -2.53
C TYR A 250 7.34 4.59 -1.95
N ALA A 251 8.05 5.30 -1.06
CA ALA A 251 7.59 6.56 -0.46
C ALA A 251 7.22 7.63 -1.51
N ALA A 252 7.95 7.67 -2.63
CA ALA A 252 7.71 8.63 -3.70
C ALA A 252 6.50 8.28 -4.58
N TYR A 253 5.99 7.05 -4.56
CA TYR A 253 4.78 6.70 -5.31
C TYR A 253 3.53 7.33 -4.69
N TYR A 254 3.51 7.54 -3.39
CA TYR A 254 2.31 7.98 -2.65
C TYR A 254 2.51 9.29 -1.90
N HIS A 255 3.50 10.10 -2.33
CA HIS A 255 3.83 11.39 -1.70
C HIS A 255 2.65 12.35 -1.62
N LEU A 256 1.71 12.32 -2.58
CA LEU A 256 0.51 13.17 -2.55
C LEU A 256 -0.45 12.79 -1.42
N TRP A 257 -0.55 11.51 -1.06
CA TRP A 257 -1.33 11.11 0.09
C TRP A 257 -0.72 11.65 1.38
N LYS A 258 0.61 11.72 1.47
CA LYS A 258 1.27 12.40 2.61
C LYS A 258 0.87 13.88 2.70
N SER A 259 0.92 14.63 1.59
CA SER A 259 0.47 16.03 1.58
C SER A 259 -1.02 16.17 1.89
N LEU A 260 -1.86 15.26 1.39
CA LEU A 260 -3.29 15.28 1.67
C LEU A 260 -3.56 15.10 3.17
N ILE A 261 -2.90 14.13 3.81
CA ILE A 261 -3.14 13.84 5.23
C ILE A 261 -2.55 14.93 6.12
N LEU A 262 -1.30 15.35 5.87
CA LEU A 262 -0.67 16.41 6.66
C LEU A 262 -1.31 17.79 6.44
N TYR A 263 -1.90 18.02 5.27
CA TYR A 263 -2.38 19.33 4.82
C TYR A 263 -1.33 20.42 4.98
N ASP A 264 -0.12 20.08 4.56
CA ASP A 264 1.03 20.95 4.56
C ASP A 264 1.37 21.44 3.15
N THR A 265 2.30 22.39 3.08
CA THR A 265 2.78 23.00 1.83
C THR A 265 4.27 22.71 1.65
N PRO A 266 4.66 21.45 1.41
CA PRO A 266 6.07 21.06 1.31
C PRO A 266 6.75 21.71 0.11
N LYS A 267 8.08 21.83 0.17
CA LYS A 267 8.88 22.13 -1.01
C LYS A 267 8.76 21.01 -2.04
N LEU A 268 8.60 21.38 -3.31
CA LEU A 268 8.33 20.45 -4.41
C LEU A 268 9.49 20.42 -5.39
N PHE A 269 9.77 19.24 -5.96
CA PHE A 269 10.82 19.05 -6.95
C PHE A 269 10.40 18.14 -8.12
N GLY A 270 11.11 18.30 -9.25
CA GLY A 270 10.94 17.46 -10.43
C GLY A 270 9.62 17.64 -11.19
N LYS A 271 9.48 16.93 -12.30
CA LYS A 271 8.34 17.10 -13.23
C LYS A 271 6.98 16.69 -12.67
N ALA A 272 6.96 15.79 -11.69
CA ALA A 272 5.74 15.38 -10.99
C ALA A 272 5.47 16.24 -9.75
N LYS A 273 6.25 17.29 -9.50
CA LYS A 273 6.18 18.11 -8.28
C LYS A 273 6.09 17.24 -7.02
N ARG A 274 7.05 16.33 -6.85
CA ARG A 274 7.14 15.46 -5.66
C ARG A 274 7.60 16.27 -4.46
N ARG A 275 7.21 15.85 -3.25
CA ARG A 275 7.73 16.45 -2.00
C ARG A 275 9.24 16.18 -1.86
N GLU A 276 10.06 17.18 -1.54
CA GLU A 276 11.52 16.99 -1.36
C GLU A 276 11.86 15.91 -0.34
N ASP A 277 11.08 15.80 0.74
CA ASP A 277 11.25 14.77 1.78
C ASP A 277 10.92 13.34 1.32
N SER A 278 10.26 13.17 0.17
CA SER A 278 10.03 11.87 -0.48
C SER A 278 11.14 11.47 -1.46
N SER A 279 12.23 12.25 -1.53
CA SER A 279 13.37 11.89 -2.37
C SER A 279 14.08 10.62 -1.87
N ASP A 280 14.75 9.94 -2.79
CA ASP A 280 15.43 8.67 -2.51
C ASP A 280 16.64 8.84 -1.56
N THR A 281 17.13 10.07 -1.37
CA THR A 281 18.18 10.43 -0.40
C THR A 281 17.66 10.57 1.03
N SER A 282 16.35 10.77 1.20
CA SER A 282 15.74 11.15 2.49
C SER A 282 14.81 10.05 3.03
N SER A 283 14.10 9.33 2.15
CA SER A 283 13.10 8.31 2.51
C SER A 283 13.49 6.92 2.01
N ALA A 284 14.70 6.48 2.35
CA ALA A 284 15.24 5.20 1.92
C ALA A 284 14.81 4.04 2.84
N SER A 285 14.03 3.08 2.32
CA SER A 285 13.81 1.80 3.01
C SER A 285 15.01 0.85 2.81
N VAL A 286 15.44 0.20 3.89
CA VAL A 286 16.48 -0.85 3.85
C VAL A 286 16.01 -2.08 3.05
N PHE A 287 14.71 -2.34 3.01
CA PHE A 287 14.11 -3.45 2.24
C PHE A 287 14.13 -3.20 0.73
N GLU A 288 14.32 -1.93 0.31
CA GLU A 288 14.48 -1.55 -1.09
C GLU A 288 15.97 -1.41 -1.51
N GLU A 289 16.90 -1.66 -0.58
CA GLU A 289 18.34 -1.50 -0.82
C GLU A 289 18.84 -2.53 -1.84
N PHE A 290 19.65 -2.04 -2.78
CA PHE A 290 20.14 -2.85 -3.89
C PHE A 290 21.57 -3.33 -3.72
N ARG A 291 22.31 -2.68 -2.82
CA ARG A 291 23.70 -3.00 -2.57
C ARG A 291 23.80 -4.34 -1.85
N ARG A 292 24.91 -5.01 -2.12
CA ARG A 292 25.35 -6.18 -1.38
C ARG A 292 26.32 -5.75 -0.28
N ASN A 293 26.37 -6.49 0.79
CA ASN A 293 27.36 -6.35 1.86
C ASN A 293 28.75 -6.82 1.38
N GLY A 294 29.75 -6.79 2.27
CA GLY A 294 31.11 -7.25 1.98
C GLY A 294 31.22 -8.73 1.55
N ASP A 295 30.27 -9.56 1.98
CA ASP A 295 30.20 -10.99 1.69
C ASP A 295 29.38 -11.31 0.43
N GLY A 296 28.92 -10.29 -0.29
CA GLY A 296 28.13 -10.45 -1.51
C GLY A 296 26.66 -10.77 -1.27
N ARG A 297 26.13 -10.68 -0.05
CA ARG A 297 24.70 -10.85 0.26
C ARG A 297 23.93 -9.54 0.13
N PHE A 298 22.70 -9.57 -0.37
CA PHE A 298 21.88 -8.35 -0.45
C PHE A 298 21.51 -7.81 0.94
N ILE A 299 21.69 -6.51 1.16
CA ILE A 299 21.34 -5.84 2.43
C ILE A 299 19.85 -6.02 2.75
N ALA A 300 18.98 -6.04 1.75
CA ALA A 300 17.55 -6.30 1.94
C ALA A 300 17.27 -7.70 2.52
N VAL A 301 18.06 -8.72 2.17
CA VAL A 301 17.94 -10.08 2.72
C VAL A 301 18.34 -10.10 4.20
N GLU A 302 19.41 -9.39 4.55
CA GLU A 302 19.84 -9.25 5.95
C GLU A 302 18.79 -8.51 6.78
N ALA A 303 18.15 -7.49 6.21
CA ALA A 303 17.06 -6.78 6.87
C ALA A 303 15.85 -7.68 7.14
N ILE A 304 15.49 -8.55 6.19
CA ILE A 304 14.41 -9.55 6.37
C ILE A 304 14.81 -10.56 7.46
N GLU A 305 16.03 -11.07 7.45
CA GLU A 305 16.53 -11.98 8.50
C GLU A 305 16.50 -11.31 9.88
N LYS A 306 17.00 -10.08 9.98
CA LYS A 306 16.96 -9.29 11.22
C LYS A 306 15.52 -9.10 11.70
N LEU A 307 14.60 -8.76 10.81
CA LEU A 307 13.19 -8.58 11.12
C LEU A 307 12.59 -9.87 11.70
N ILE A 308 12.80 -11.00 11.04
CA ILE A 308 12.34 -12.32 11.49
C ILE A 308 12.87 -12.62 12.90
N ARG A 309 14.17 -12.40 13.15
CA ARG A 309 14.79 -12.64 14.47
C ARG A 309 14.19 -11.78 15.57
N MET A 310 14.05 -10.47 15.33
CA MET A 310 13.56 -9.52 16.32
C MET A 310 12.07 -9.69 16.65
N THR A 311 11.29 -10.25 15.73
CA THR A 311 9.83 -10.35 15.88
C THR A 311 9.42 -11.29 17.01
N GLN A 312 8.67 -10.77 17.98
CA GLN A 312 8.15 -11.53 19.13
C GLN A 312 6.83 -12.25 18.79
N ALA A 313 6.83 -13.07 17.73
CA ALA A 313 5.66 -13.86 17.32
C ALA A 313 6.07 -15.32 17.10
N ARG A 314 5.22 -16.27 17.49
CA ARG A 314 5.50 -17.70 17.27
C ARG A 314 5.51 -18.04 15.79
N TRP A 315 4.63 -17.43 15.01
CA TRP A 315 4.52 -17.66 13.58
C TRP A 315 4.83 -16.41 12.77
N ILE A 316 5.53 -16.58 11.65
CA ILE A 316 5.76 -15.51 10.67
C ILE A 316 5.21 -15.96 9.32
N LEU A 317 4.44 -15.07 8.70
CA LEU A 317 3.98 -15.20 7.33
C LEU A 317 4.63 -14.11 6.47
N LEU A 318 5.61 -14.48 5.64
CA LEU A 318 6.27 -13.54 4.73
C LEU A 318 5.69 -13.69 3.32
N SER A 319 5.26 -12.57 2.74
CA SER A 319 4.93 -12.48 1.31
C SER A 319 6.08 -11.87 0.55
N TYR A 320 6.51 -12.46 -0.56
CA TYR A 320 7.62 -11.93 -1.35
C TYR A 320 7.45 -12.16 -2.86
N SER A 321 7.75 -11.16 -3.67
CA SER A 321 7.66 -11.24 -5.13
C SER A 321 8.98 -11.64 -5.78
N SER A 322 8.96 -12.54 -6.77
CA SER A 322 10.12 -12.90 -7.60
C SER A 322 10.70 -11.72 -8.38
N GLY A 323 9.94 -10.62 -8.49
CA GLY A 323 10.41 -9.35 -9.05
C GLY A 323 11.24 -8.51 -8.07
N GLY A 324 11.38 -8.94 -6.81
CA GLY A 324 12.29 -8.38 -5.82
C GLY A 324 13.73 -8.88 -6.00
N ARG A 325 14.65 -8.37 -5.17
CA ARG A 325 16.10 -8.63 -5.31
C ARG A 325 16.60 -9.89 -4.59
N ALA A 326 16.04 -10.20 -3.43
CA ALA A 326 16.25 -11.50 -2.79
C ALA A 326 15.74 -12.61 -3.72
N THR A 327 16.56 -13.63 -3.94
CA THR A 327 16.12 -14.82 -4.66
C THR A 327 15.24 -15.70 -3.75
N ALA A 328 14.42 -16.56 -4.35
CA ALA A 328 13.65 -17.53 -3.58
C ALA A 328 14.56 -18.46 -2.75
N ALA A 329 15.78 -18.74 -3.24
CA ALA A 329 16.78 -19.50 -2.49
C ALA A 329 17.27 -18.72 -1.25
N ASP A 330 17.66 -17.45 -1.41
CA ASP A 330 18.10 -16.60 -0.29
C ASP A 330 17.04 -16.55 0.81
N LEU A 331 15.76 -16.41 0.43
CA LEU A 331 14.65 -16.35 1.39
C LEU A 331 14.38 -17.69 2.06
N ASN A 332 14.47 -18.79 1.32
CA ASN A 332 14.32 -20.12 1.91
C ASN A 332 15.43 -20.40 2.94
N ASP A 333 16.67 -20.03 2.63
CA ASP A 333 17.81 -20.16 3.54
C ASP A 333 17.60 -19.31 4.80
N VAL A 334 17.11 -18.07 4.65
CA VAL A 334 16.73 -17.21 5.78
C VAL A 334 15.65 -17.87 6.62
N MET A 335 14.59 -18.39 6.01
CA MET A 335 13.49 -19.02 6.74
C MET A 335 13.97 -20.24 7.53
N GLN A 336 14.68 -21.16 6.89
CA GLN A 336 15.18 -22.39 7.52
C GLN A 336 16.20 -22.11 8.64
N SER A 337 16.97 -21.03 8.53
CA SER A 337 17.94 -20.62 9.56
C SER A 337 17.30 -19.96 10.78
N ASN A 338 15.99 -19.68 10.73
CA ASN A 338 15.27 -18.95 11.80
C ASN A 338 14.03 -19.69 12.32
N GLY A 339 13.83 -20.94 11.90
CA GLY A 339 12.77 -21.80 12.42
C GLY A 339 12.35 -22.91 11.47
N LYS A 340 11.24 -23.56 11.80
CA LYS A 340 10.67 -24.65 11.01
C LYS A 340 9.71 -24.09 9.97
N LEU A 341 10.03 -24.29 8.69
CA LEU A 341 9.14 -23.92 7.59
C LEU A 341 7.93 -24.87 7.54
N LEU A 342 6.74 -24.33 7.82
CA LEU A 342 5.48 -25.10 7.87
C LEU A 342 4.81 -25.20 6.50
N ALA A 343 4.89 -24.15 5.69
CA ALA A 343 4.32 -24.13 4.34
C ALA A 343 5.01 -23.11 3.44
N VAL A 344 5.03 -23.43 2.14
CA VAL A 344 5.39 -22.49 1.06
C VAL A 344 4.29 -22.55 0.00
N THR A 345 3.81 -21.40 -0.44
CA THR A 345 2.85 -21.29 -1.54
C THR A 345 3.45 -20.42 -2.62
N GLU A 346 3.56 -20.96 -3.83
CA GLU A 346 4.01 -20.25 -5.04
C GLU A 346 2.80 -19.95 -5.92
N MET A 347 2.71 -18.71 -6.42
CA MET A 347 1.58 -18.25 -7.21
C MET A 347 2.05 -17.51 -8.47
N ASP A 348 1.52 -17.91 -9.62
CA ASP A 348 1.72 -17.18 -10.87
C ASP A 348 0.94 -15.86 -10.85
N TYR A 349 1.66 -14.74 -10.79
CA TYR A 349 1.01 -13.44 -10.86
C TYR A 349 0.72 -13.09 -12.32
N LYS A 350 -0.54 -13.29 -12.76
CA LYS A 350 -1.00 -12.78 -14.07
C LYS A 350 -0.74 -11.27 -14.14
N ARG A 351 0.11 -10.84 -15.09
CA ARG A 351 0.51 -9.45 -15.32
C ARG A 351 -0.69 -8.51 -15.26
N ASN A 352 -0.69 -7.55 -14.34
CA ASN A 352 -1.57 -6.39 -14.45
C ASN A 352 -1.17 -5.60 -15.71
N VAL A 353 -2.14 -4.98 -16.38
CA VAL A 353 -2.01 -4.22 -17.63
C VAL A 353 -0.91 -3.14 -17.58
N MET A 354 -0.43 -2.74 -16.41
CA MET A 354 0.75 -1.87 -16.24
C MET A 354 2.07 -2.46 -16.78
N GLY A 355 2.17 -3.79 -16.94
CA GLY A 355 3.36 -4.44 -17.51
C GLY A 355 3.44 -4.41 -19.04
N SER A 356 2.38 -3.96 -19.74
CA SER A 356 2.31 -4.00 -21.21
C SER A 356 2.64 -2.68 -21.90
N MET A 357 2.77 -1.56 -21.17
CA MET A 357 3.22 -0.29 -21.76
C MET A 357 4.75 -0.25 -21.83
N LYS A 358 5.31 -0.72 -22.95
CA LYS A 358 6.74 -0.56 -23.31
C LYS A 358 6.87 0.39 -24.51
N TRP A 359 7.75 1.38 -24.39
CA TRP A 359 7.95 2.45 -25.38
C TRP A 359 9.11 2.22 -26.36
N SER A 360 9.67 1.01 -26.42
CA SER A 360 10.72 0.69 -27.40
C SER A 360 10.72 -0.80 -27.71
N HIS A 361 10.55 -1.15 -28.99
CA HIS A 361 10.48 -2.53 -29.48
C HIS A 361 11.82 -3.30 -29.46
N GLU A 362 12.90 -2.74 -28.93
CA GLU A 362 14.26 -3.33 -29.07
C GLU A 362 14.85 -3.97 -27.81
N TRP A 363 14.14 -4.02 -26.68
CA TRP A 363 14.77 -4.44 -25.42
C TRP A 363 13.93 -5.47 -24.66
N THR A 364 13.92 -6.72 -25.16
CA THR A 364 13.80 -7.91 -24.29
C THR A 364 14.40 -9.14 -24.94
N PRO A 365 15.17 -9.97 -24.19
CA PRO A 365 15.36 -11.38 -24.55
C PRO A 365 14.00 -12.07 -24.61
N SER A 366 13.83 -13.02 -25.51
CA SER A 366 12.59 -13.76 -25.82
C SER A 366 12.05 -14.66 -24.69
N THR A 367 12.49 -14.50 -23.43
CA THR A 367 12.28 -15.46 -22.33
C THR A 367 12.03 -14.80 -20.95
N ALA A 368 11.23 -13.73 -20.86
CA ALA A 368 10.84 -13.20 -19.56
C ALA A 368 9.75 -14.09 -18.90
N LYS A 369 10.15 -14.97 -17.96
CA LYS A 369 9.24 -15.74 -17.10
C LYS A 369 8.24 -14.80 -16.37
N PRO A 370 7.00 -15.25 -16.09
CA PRO A 370 6.04 -14.45 -15.31
C PRO A 370 6.59 -14.13 -13.91
N ASN A 371 6.19 -12.99 -13.33
CA ASN A 371 6.49 -12.70 -11.93
C ASN A 371 5.70 -13.69 -11.06
N GLN A 372 6.36 -14.29 -10.09
CA GLN A 372 5.77 -15.23 -9.14
C GLN A 372 5.71 -14.57 -7.76
N GLU A 373 4.64 -14.79 -7.02
CA GLU A 373 4.54 -14.39 -5.62
C GLU A 373 4.71 -15.63 -4.74
N PHE A 374 5.48 -15.48 -3.66
CA PHE A 374 5.73 -16.53 -2.69
C PHE A 374 5.17 -16.14 -1.33
N LEU A 375 4.50 -17.08 -0.66
CA LEU A 375 4.10 -16.97 0.75
C LEU A 375 4.84 -18.04 1.55
N PHE A 376 5.52 -17.65 2.61
CA PHE A 376 6.25 -18.54 3.52
C PHE A 376 5.61 -18.48 4.90
N LEU A 377 5.18 -19.62 5.44
CA LEU A 377 4.73 -19.74 6.83
C LEU A 377 5.82 -20.44 7.64
N LEU A 378 6.40 -19.70 8.58
CA LEU A 378 7.47 -20.13 9.47
C LEU A 378 6.93 -20.26 10.90
N GLU A 379 7.30 -21.34 11.59
CA GLU A 379 7.23 -21.44 13.05
C GLU A 379 8.61 -21.15 13.63
N LYS A 380 8.73 -20.07 14.41
CA LYS A 380 9.96 -19.71 15.11
C LYS A 380 10.21 -20.67 16.28
N GLU A 381 11.48 -20.96 16.51
CA GLU A 381 11.96 -21.75 17.67
C GLU A 381 11.90 -20.98 18.98
#